data_AF-A0A944XBC1-F1
#
_entry.id   AF-A0A944XBC1-F1
#
_cell.length_a   1.000
_cell.length_b   1.000
_cell.length_c   1.000
_cell.angle_alpha   90.00
_cell.angle_beta   90.00
_cell.angle_gamma   90.00
#
_symmetry.space_group_name_H-M   'P 1'
#
loop_
_entity.id
_entity.type
_entity.pdbx_description
1 polymer ?
#
loop_
_entity_poly.entity_id
_entity_poly.type
_entity_poly.pdbx_seq_one_letter_code
_entity_poly.pdbx_strand_id
1 'polypeptide(L)'
;MTRVVWELNEVVEGKGGTCLVPGSHKANIASAQAGTWPEEADREDSGVWETYGCPPGSLVVFSEGVRHTGARWTHPDNPRCAILMAYNHASVRFHEPKPCMNETVIGGLCEERQTFFQDVWILGNQRK
;
A
#
# COMPACT_ATOMS: atom_id res chain seq x y z
N MET A 1 2.30 -3.96 8.19
CA MET A 1 1.14 -4.05 7.26
C MET A 1 1.62 -4.50 5.88
N THR A 2 0.73 -5.05 5.05
CA THR A 2 1.00 -5.36 3.63
C THR A 2 0.15 -4.46 2.75
N ARG A 3 0.78 -3.85 1.73
CA ARG A 3 0.11 -3.03 0.72
C ARG A 3 -0.02 -3.84 -0.56
N VAL A 4 -1.19 -3.75 -1.18
CA VAL A 4 -1.47 -4.35 -2.49
C VAL A 4 -2.00 -3.25 -3.39
N VAL A 5 -1.28 -2.97 -4.47
CA VAL A 5 -1.75 -2.10 -5.55
C VAL A 5 -2.28 -3.00 -6.66
N TRP A 6 -3.55 -2.83 -7.00
CA TRP A 6 -4.17 -3.48 -8.14
C TRP A 6 -4.27 -2.48 -9.28
N GLU A 7 -3.46 -2.68 -10.33
CA GLU A 7 -3.49 -1.80 -11.51
C GLU A 7 -4.66 -2.24 -12.42
N LEU A 8 -5.60 -1.32 -12.65
CA LEU A 8 -6.80 -1.57 -13.47
C LEU A 8 -6.57 -1.20 -14.95
N ASN A 9 -5.55 -0.40 -15.21
CA ASN A 9 -5.08 -0.04 -16.55
C ASN A 9 -3.63 -0.52 -16.71
N GLU A 10 -3.16 -0.58 -17.97
CA GLU A 10 -1.76 -0.84 -18.25
C GLU A 10 -0.87 0.21 -17.59
N VAL A 11 0.20 -0.26 -16.95
CA VAL A 11 1.30 0.58 -16.48
C VAL A 11 2.48 0.31 -17.40
N VAL A 12 2.96 1.35 -18.08
CA VAL A 12 4.22 1.29 -18.80
C VAL A 12 5.33 1.70 -17.84
N GLU A 13 6.40 0.90 -17.79
CA GLU A 13 7.55 1.15 -16.94
C GLU A 13 8.11 2.56 -17.16
N GLY A 14 8.40 3.27 -16.08
CA GLY A 14 8.87 4.66 -16.12
C GLY A 14 7.81 5.72 -16.45
N LYS A 15 6.53 5.35 -16.65
CA LYS A 15 5.45 6.32 -16.97
C LYS A 15 4.51 6.66 -15.81
N GLY A 16 4.97 6.49 -14.58
CA GLY A 16 4.24 6.92 -13.37
C GLY A 16 3.63 5.79 -12.53
N GLY A 17 4.07 4.54 -12.72
CA GLY A 17 3.81 3.46 -11.78
C GLY A 17 4.31 3.78 -10.37
N THR A 18 3.92 2.96 -9.38
CA THR A 18 4.48 3.11 -8.02
C THR A 18 6.00 2.88 -8.08
N CYS A 19 6.77 3.77 -7.46
CA CYS A 19 8.21 3.62 -7.30
C CYS A 19 8.53 3.04 -5.92
N LEU A 20 9.49 2.14 -5.86
CA LEU A 20 9.92 1.46 -4.63
C LEU A 20 11.44 1.53 -4.50
N VAL A 21 11.93 1.48 -3.27
CA VAL A 21 13.35 1.15 -3.00
C VAL A 21 13.41 -0.29 -2.51
N PRO A 22 13.77 -1.26 -3.38
CA PRO A 22 13.80 -2.67 -2.98
C PRO A 22 14.75 -2.89 -1.81
N GLY A 23 14.35 -3.79 -0.89
CA GLY A 23 15.15 -4.09 0.30
C GLY A 23 15.14 -3.02 1.40
N SER A 24 14.56 -1.82 1.18
CA SER A 24 14.62 -0.74 2.17
C SER A 24 13.96 -1.08 3.51
N HIS A 25 13.02 -2.02 3.53
CA HIS A 25 12.41 -2.58 4.74
C HIS A 25 13.40 -3.28 5.68
N LYS A 26 14.66 -3.47 5.24
CA LYS A 26 15.78 -4.00 6.04
C LYS A 26 16.91 -2.98 6.24
N ALA A 27 16.81 -1.77 5.72
CA ALA A 27 17.95 -0.86 5.58
C ALA A 27 18.51 -0.30 6.91
N ASN A 28 17.83 -0.52 8.05
CA ASN A 28 18.24 -0.03 9.38
C ASN A 28 18.45 1.50 9.51
N ILE A 29 18.06 2.27 8.49
CA ILE A 29 18.18 3.74 8.41
C ILE A 29 16.80 4.44 8.33
N ALA A 30 15.73 3.70 8.62
CA ALA A 30 14.47 3.84 7.90
C ALA A 30 13.35 4.56 8.65
N SER A 31 13.54 5.83 9.01
CA SER A 31 12.36 6.67 9.15
C SER A 31 12.60 8.05 8.57
N ALA A 32 11.86 8.36 7.50
CA ALA A 32 11.71 9.72 7.02
C ALA A 32 11.15 10.63 8.15
N GLN A 33 10.37 10.09 9.08
CA GLN A 33 9.90 10.83 10.27
C GLN A 33 11.02 11.05 11.29
N ALA A 34 12.03 10.17 11.36
CA ALA A 34 13.21 10.36 12.20
C ALA A 34 14.33 11.16 11.51
N GLY A 35 14.17 11.50 10.23
CA GLY A 35 15.17 12.25 9.46
C GLY A 35 16.47 11.49 9.18
N THR A 36 16.49 10.17 9.35
CA THR A 36 17.73 9.36 9.19
C THR A 36 17.95 8.84 7.77
N TRP A 37 17.04 9.17 6.85
CA TRP A 37 17.17 8.79 5.45
C TRP A 37 18.02 9.81 4.67
N PRO A 38 18.99 9.39 3.85
CA PRO A 38 19.78 10.31 3.03
C PRO A 38 18.90 11.04 2.01
N GLU A 39 18.96 12.37 1.99
CA GLU A 39 18.18 13.19 1.03
C GLU A 39 18.58 12.89 -0.42
N GLU A 40 19.85 12.55 -0.67
CA GLU A 40 20.36 12.19 -1.99
C GLU A 40 19.67 10.93 -2.54
N ALA A 41 19.25 10.02 -1.65
CA ALA A 41 18.54 8.81 -2.05
C ALA A 41 17.09 9.10 -2.51
N ASP A 42 16.50 10.25 -2.13
CA ASP A 42 15.17 10.65 -2.60
C ASP A 42 15.16 11.34 -3.97
N ARG A 43 16.34 11.64 -4.52
CA ARG A 43 16.43 12.19 -5.87
C ARG A 43 15.99 11.16 -6.90
N GLU A 44 15.31 11.59 -7.95
CA GLU A 44 14.83 10.73 -9.04
C GLU A 44 16.00 10.03 -9.77
N ASP A 45 17.16 10.68 -9.82
CA ASP A 45 18.40 10.20 -10.44
C ASP A 45 19.31 9.39 -9.49
N SER A 46 18.86 9.08 -8.26
CA SER A 46 19.69 8.42 -7.24
C SER A 46 20.05 6.96 -7.56
N GLY A 47 19.34 6.33 -8.50
CA GLY A 47 19.57 4.95 -8.93
C GLY A 47 19.12 3.88 -7.94
N VAL A 48 18.55 4.24 -6.79
CA VAL A 48 18.01 3.26 -5.81
C VAL A 48 16.51 3.00 -5.97
N TRP A 49 15.83 3.80 -6.79
CA TRP A 49 14.42 3.64 -7.07
C TRP A 49 14.20 2.72 -8.27
N GLU A 50 13.29 1.77 -8.10
CA GLU A 50 12.79 0.91 -9.16
C GLU A 50 11.29 1.13 -9.35
N THR A 51 10.81 0.86 -10.56
CA THR A 51 9.38 0.84 -10.90
C THR A 51 9.10 -0.38 -11.77
N TYR A 52 7.87 -0.50 -12.27
CA TYR A 52 7.42 -1.67 -13.02
C TYR A 52 6.55 -1.25 -14.20
N GLY A 53 6.52 -2.11 -15.21
CA GLY A 53 5.46 -2.16 -16.22
C GLY A 53 4.62 -3.42 -16.03
N CYS A 54 3.32 -3.33 -16.24
CA CYS A 54 2.42 -4.48 -16.12
C CYS A 54 1.10 -4.28 -16.89
N PRO A 55 0.47 -5.38 -17.36
CA PRO A 55 -0.85 -5.31 -17.98
C PRO A 55 -1.97 -5.07 -16.93
N PRO A 56 -3.16 -4.63 -17.37
CA PRO A 56 -4.34 -4.52 -16.52
C PRO A 56 -4.60 -5.81 -15.72
N GLY A 57 -4.99 -5.66 -14.46
CA GLY A 57 -5.28 -6.77 -13.56
C GLY A 57 -4.08 -7.23 -12.72
N SER A 58 -2.87 -6.72 -12.99
CA SER A 58 -1.66 -7.07 -12.24
C SER A 58 -1.68 -6.51 -10.80
N LEU A 59 -1.01 -7.23 -9.90
CA LEU A 59 -0.86 -6.85 -8.49
C LEU A 59 0.60 -6.54 -8.18
N VAL A 60 0.82 -5.42 -7.49
CA VAL A 60 2.11 -5.12 -6.86
C VAL A 60 1.94 -5.19 -5.35
N VAL A 61 2.64 -6.15 -4.75
CA VAL A 61 2.54 -6.46 -3.31
C VAL A 61 3.84 -6.07 -2.63
N PHE A 62 3.75 -5.25 -1.58
CA PHE A 62 4.93 -4.84 -0.81
C PHE A 62 4.60 -4.68 0.67
N SER A 63 5.61 -4.87 1.50
CA SER A 63 5.52 -4.59 2.94
C SER A 63 5.45 -3.09 3.17
N GLU A 64 4.70 -2.66 4.19
CA GLU A 64 4.62 -1.26 4.62
C GLU A 64 5.99 -0.64 4.93
N GLY A 65 6.96 -1.43 5.40
CA GLY A 65 8.31 -0.95 5.68
C GLY A 65 9.14 -0.66 4.42
N VAL A 66 8.63 -1.02 3.22
CA VAL A 66 9.28 -0.64 1.96
C VAL A 66 9.04 0.84 1.72
N ARG A 67 10.10 1.57 1.41
CA ARG A 67 10.02 2.97 1.02
C ARG A 67 9.46 3.00 -0.39
N HIS A 68 8.40 3.77 -0.56
CA HIS A 68 7.65 3.82 -1.80
C HIS A 68 7.08 5.22 -2.00
N THR A 69 6.80 5.57 -3.25
CA THR A 69 6.12 6.80 -3.62
C THR A 69 5.30 6.60 -4.88
N GLY A 70 4.31 7.47 -5.10
CA GLY A 70 3.75 7.64 -6.44
C GLY A 70 4.73 8.42 -7.32
N ALA A 71 4.67 8.20 -8.63
CA ALA A 71 5.37 9.01 -9.62
C ALA A 71 4.38 9.81 -10.46
N ARG A 72 4.89 10.85 -11.13
CA ARG A 72 4.09 11.63 -12.08
C ARG A 72 3.63 10.70 -13.20
N TRP A 73 2.32 10.61 -13.41
CA TRP A 73 1.76 9.87 -14.53
C TRP A 73 2.01 10.62 -15.84
N THR A 74 2.67 9.95 -16.79
CA THR A 74 3.05 10.53 -18.10
C THR A 74 2.56 9.67 -19.26
N HIS A 75 1.77 8.63 -19.00
CA HIS A 75 1.16 7.85 -20.06
C HIS A 75 0.15 8.70 -20.85
N PRO A 76 0.31 8.84 -22.18
CA PRO A 76 -0.53 9.75 -22.96
C PRO A 76 -1.94 9.18 -23.24
N ASP A 77 -2.05 7.86 -23.36
CA ASP A 77 -3.26 7.24 -23.91
C ASP A 77 -4.30 6.82 -22.86
N ASN A 78 -3.91 6.72 -21.58
CA ASN A 78 -4.81 6.29 -20.51
C ASN A 78 -4.48 7.01 -19.18
N PRO A 79 -5.49 7.24 -18.32
CA PRO A 79 -5.25 7.70 -16.97
C PRO A 79 -4.77 6.54 -16.07
N ARG A 80 -4.03 6.86 -15.02
CA ARG A 80 -3.75 5.88 -13.95
C ARG A 80 -5.05 5.51 -13.25
N CYS A 81 -5.35 4.22 -13.18
CA CYS A 81 -6.49 3.71 -12.43
C CYS A 81 -6.04 2.49 -11.62
N ALA A 82 -6.08 2.59 -10.30
CA ALA A 82 -5.62 1.53 -9.42
C ALA A 82 -6.44 1.47 -8.13
N ILE A 83 -6.52 0.27 -7.53
CA ILE A 83 -7.06 0.07 -6.18
C ILE A 83 -5.90 -0.19 -5.23
N LEU A 84 -5.75 0.66 -4.21
CA LEU A 84 -4.79 0.43 -3.15
C LEU A 84 -5.48 -0.20 -1.93
N MET A 85 -5.12 -1.44 -1.62
CA MET A 85 -5.61 -2.16 -0.44
C MET A 85 -4.51 -2.26 0.62
N ALA A 86 -4.92 -2.12 1.88
CA ALA A 86 -4.04 -2.13 3.04
C ALA A 86 -4.46 -3.22 4.02
N TYR A 87 -3.66 -4.28 4.10
CA TYR A 87 -3.92 -5.42 4.98
C TYR A 87 -3.10 -5.29 6.27
N ASN A 88 -3.81 -5.28 7.39
CA ASN A 88 -3.23 -5.21 8.72
C ASN A 88 -3.29 -6.56 9.43
N HIS A 89 -2.46 -6.70 10.46
CA HIS A 89 -2.68 -7.75 11.45
C HIS A 89 -4.01 -7.49 12.17
N ALA A 90 -4.76 -8.55 12.52
CA ALA A 90 -6.08 -8.44 13.13
C ALA A 90 -6.11 -7.64 14.46
N SER A 91 -4.97 -7.52 15.13
CA SER A 91 -4.82 -6.73 16.36
C SER A 91 -4.50 -5.25 16.12
N VAL A 92 -4.54 -4.75 14.88
CA VAL A 92 -4.23 -3.34 14.58
C VAL A 92 -5.19 -2.77 13.54
N ARG A 93 -5.64 -1.52 13.76
CA ARG A 93 -6.39 -0.72 12.80
C ARG A 93 -5.79 0.68 12.75
N PHE A 94 -5.48 1.15 11.54
CA PHE A 94 -4.93 2.50 11.30
C PHE A 94 -5.95 3.47 10.69
N HIS A 95 -7.11 2.98 10.26
CA HIS A 95 -8.17 3.80 9.67
C HIS A 95 -9.49 3.48 10.35
N GLU A 96 -10.26 4.52 10.67
CA GLU A 96 -11.63 4.36 11.16
C GLU A 96 -12.52 3.72 10.09
N PRO A 97 -13.49 2.87 10.49
CA PRO A 97 -14.51 2.37 9.58
C PRO A 97 -15.18 3.52 8.81
N LYS A 98 -15.30 3.36 7.49
CA LYS A 98 -15.95 4.35 6.63
C LYS A 98 -17.47 4.12 6.62
N PRO A 99 -18.30 5.14 6.32
CA PRO A 99 -19.76 4.97 6.25
C PRO A 99 -20.25 3.86 5.30
N CYS A 100 -19.46 3.54 4.27
CA CYS A 100 -19.73 2.43 3.36
C CYS A 100 -19.56 1.04 4.00
N MET A 101 -18.90 0.94 5.15
CA MET A 101 -18.73 -0.28 5.94
C MET A 101 -19.88 -0.45 6.95
N ASN A 102 -21.12 -0.38 6.48
CA ASN A 102 -22.31 -0.54 7.31
C ASN A 102 -22.77 -2.01 7.37
N GLU A 103 -23.68 -2.31 8.30
CA GLU A 103 -24.20 -3.66 8.55
C GLU A 103 -24.80 -4.31 7.30
N THR A 104 -25.49 -3.55 6.44
CA THR A 104 -26.07 -4.09 5.20
C THR A 104 -24.99 -4.55 4.23
N VAL A 105 -23.93 -3.75 4.06
CA VAL A 105 -22.82 -4.09 3.14
C VAL A 105 -22.02 -5.27 3.69
N ILE A 106 -21.63 -5.21 4.97
CA ILE A 106 -20.82 -6.26 5.60
C ILE A 106 -21.62 -7.56 5.72
N GLY A 107 -22.88 -7.49 6.16
CA GLY A 107 -23.76 -8.65 6.30
C GLY A 107 -24.10 -9.35 4.97
N GLY A 108 -23.93 -8.66 3.84
CA GLY A 108 -24.05 -9.26 2.50
C GLY A 108 -22.84 -10.06 2.05
N LEU A 109 -21.72 -10.02 2.78
CA LEU A 109 -20.50 -10.79 2.47
C LEU A 109 -20.57 -12.20 3.07
N CYS A 110 -19.79 -13.14 2.53
CA CYS A 110 -19.62 -14.45 3.18
C CYS A 110 -18.92 -14.31 4.54
N GLU A 111 -19.16 -15.25 5.46
CA GLU A 111 -18.61 -15.23 6.82
C GLU A 111 -17.09 -14.99 6.84
N GLU A 112 -16.35 -15.67 5.97
CA GLU A 112 -14.90 -15.48 5.83
C GLU A 112 -14.53 -14.02 5.48
N ARG A 113 -15.28 -13.38 4.57
CA ARG A 113 -15.01 -11.99 4.16
C ARG A 113 -15.41 -10.97 5.21
N GLN A 114 -16.41 -11.26 6.03
CA GLN A 114 -16.80 -10.40 7.14
C GLN A 114 -15.65 -10.21 8.15
N THR A 115 -14.79 -11.22 8.30
CA THR A 115 -13.63 -11.15 9.21
C THR A 115 -12.61 -10.07 8.86
N PHE A 116 -12.56 -9.57 7.62
CA PHE A 116 -11.70 -8.45 7.25
C PHE A 116 -12.17 -7.10 7.83
N PHE A 117 -13.44 -7.01 8.24
CA PHE A 117 -14.07 -5.79 8.72
C PHE A 117 -14.37 -5.82 10.22
N GLN A 118 -13.93 -6.86 10.93
CA GLN A 118 -14.10 -6.97 12.37
C GLN A 118 -13.36 -5.86 13.13
N ASP A 119 -13.76 -5.65 14.39
CA ASP A 119 -13.02 -4.78 15.30
C ASP A 119 -11.64 -5.31 15.64
N VAL A 120 -10.76 -4.38 16.04
CA VAL A 120 -9.40 -4.71 16.45
C VAL A 120 -9.48 -5.75 17.54
N TRP A 121 -8.81 -6.88 17.34
CA TRP A 121 -8.72 -7.87 18.39
C TRP A 121 -7.87 -7.31 19.54
N ILE A 122 -8.53 -7.03 20.67
CA ILE A 122 -7.87 -6.57 21.90
C ILE A 122 -7.57 -7.81 22.75
N LEU A 123 -6.28 -8.04 23.05
CA LEU A 123 -5.85 -9.06 24.00
C LEU A 123 -6.62 -8.92 25.31
N GLY A 124 -7.15 -10.03 25.84
CA GLY A 124 -8.06 -10.04 26.99
C GLY A 124 -7.55 -9.32 28.26
N ASN A 125 -6.23 -9.15 28.39
CA ASN A 125 -5.59 -8.50 29.53
C ASN A 125 -5.64 -6.96 29.49
N GLN A 126 -6.29 -6.36 28.48
CA GLN A 126 -6.46 -4.91 28.32
C GLN A 126 -7.94 -4.48 28.27
N ARG A 127 -8.89 -5.37 28.60
CA ARG A 127 -10.28 -4.95 28.85
C ARG A 127 -10.31 -4.13 30.14
N LYS A 128 -10.52 -2.82 30.02
CA LYS A 128 -10.91 -1.97 31.16
C LYS A 128 -12.30 -2.34 31.64
#